data_AF-M6GEI5-F1
#
_entry.id   AF-M6GEI5-F1
#
_cell.length_a   1.000
_cell.length_b   1.000
_cell.length_c   1.000
_cell.angle_alpha   90.00
_cell.angle_beta   90.00
_cell.angle_gamma   90.00
#
_symmetry.space_group_name_H-M   'P 1'
#
loop_
_entity.id
_entity.type
_entity.pdbx_description
1 polymer ?
#
loop_
_entity_poly.entity_id
_entity_poly.type
_entity_poly.pdbx_seq_one_letter_code
_entity_poly.pdbx_strand_id
1 'polypeptide(L)'
;MDQFVLTSQETGILKDFIPDFKIDLFDLKKVELKEKLESITFQVTLGVVQRIREGDLEFISHLPGLFSLLLEIEEESKRVAILRKLLLYIYWVRDLKPSEFKVIFQRSKLEKYEELTVTTAEKLISEGVKQGIEQGIEKEKLETASKMLGKGMNLKTVLEITGLTEKTLKEHKIL
;
A
#
# COMPACT_ATOMS: atom_id res chain seq x y z
N MET A 1 30.46 -27.76 21.96
CA MET A 1 29.27 -27.07 22.48
C MET A 1 28.17 -27.33 21.47
N ASP A 2 27.41 -28.42 21.64
CA ASP A 2 26.20 -28.72 20.86
C ASP A 2 25.17 -29.21 21.89
N GLN A 3 24.54 -28.27 22.60
CA GLN A 3 23.59 -28.57 23.68
C GLN A 3 22.13 -28.64 23.19
N PHE A 4 21.90 -28.56 21.87
CA PHE A 4 20.56 -28.52 21.27
C PHE A 4 20.44 -29.48 20.07
N VAL A 5 20.76 -30.77 20.30
CA VAL A 5 20.47 -31.82 19.32
C VAL A 5 19.35 -32.68 19.88
N LEU A 6 18.18 -32.65 19.23
CA LEU A 6 17.07 -33.51 19.60
C LEU A 6 17.37 -34.95 19.19
N THR A 7 17.06 -35.90 20.06
CA THR A 7 17.06 -37.32 19.71
C THR A 7 15.98 -37.60 18.66
N SER A 8 16.06 -38.75 17.96
CA SER A 8 15.05 -39.12 16.96
C SER A 8 13.65 -39.26 17.56
N GLN A 9 13.55 -39.71 18.82
CA GLN A 9 12.29 -39.82 19.55
C GLN A 9 11.72 -38.43 19.91
N GLU A 10 12.57 -37.53 20.44
CA GLU A 10 12.16 -36.15 20.74
C GLU A 10 11.78 -35.40 19.47
N THR A 11 12.51 -35.60 18.38
CA THR A 11 12.18 -35.00 17.07
C THR A 11 10.80 -35.47 16.61
N GLY A 12 10.45 -36.75 16.79
CA GLY A 12 9.13 -37.27 16.43
C GLY A 12 7.99 -36.65 17.25
N ILE A 13 8.20 -36.42 18.54
CA ILE A 13 7.19 -35.83 19.45
C ILE A 13 7.09 -34.31 19.25
N LEU A 14 8.22 -33.63 19.07
CA LEU A 14 8.30 -32.17 19.02
C LEU A 14 8.14 -31.60 17.62
N LYS A 15 8.11 -32.43 16.57
CA LYS A 15 8.04 -31.98 15.16
C LYS A 15 6.94 -30.96 14.91
N ASP A 16 5.76 -31.17 15.49
CA ASP A 16 4.58 -30.30 15.27
C ASP A 16 4.67 -29.00 16.09
N PHE A 17 5.59 -28.92 17.05
CA PHE A 17 5.82 -27.76 17.92
C PHE A 17 7.08 -26.97 17.55
N ILE A 18 7.94 -27.52 16.68
CA ILE A 18 9.14 -26.83 16.18
C ILE A 18 8.73 -26.03 14.94
N PRO A 19 8.83 -24.70 14.97
CA PRO A 19 8.55 -23.89 13.79
C PRO A 19 9.47 -24.28 12.64
N ASP A 20 8.87 -24.72 11.54
CA ASP A 20 9.59 -24.85 10.28
C ASP A 20 9.69 -23.46 9.64
N PHE A 21 10.88 -22.87 9.66
CA PHE A 21 11.17 -21.57 9.02
C PHE A 21 11.33 -21.67 7.50
N LYS A 22 10.79 -22.73 6.88
CA LYS A 22 10.79 -22.90 5.44
C LYS A 22 10.17 -21.70 4.73
N ILE A 23 10.89 -21.17 3.75
CA ILE A 23 10.44 -20.07 2.90
C ILE A 23 10.00 -20.66 1.56
N ASP A 24 8.71 -20.54 1.27
CA ASP A 24 8.15 -20.90 -0.04
C ASP A 24 8.19 -19.69 -0.99
N LEU A 25 8.96 -19.79 -2.08
CA LEU A 25 8.99 -18.81 -3.16
C LEU A 25 8.24 -19.35 -4.38
N PHE A 26 7.29 -18.58 -4.91
CA PHE A 26 6.54 -18.97 -6.10
C PHE A 26 6.19 -17.77 -7.00
N ASP A 27 6.05 -18.04 -8.30
CA ASP A 27 5.63 -17.05 -9.29
C ASP A 27 4.13 -16.76 -9.13
N LEU A 28 3.83 -15.54 -8.68
CA LEU A 28 2.46 -15.11 -8.44
C LEU A 28 1.60 -15.20 -9.71
N LYS A 29 2.16 -15.11 -10.93
CA LYS A 29 1.35 -15.18 -12.16
C LYS A 29 0.79 -16.57 -12.46
N LYS A 30 1.41 -17.63 -11.94
CA LYS A 30 1.12 -19.02 -12.32
C LYS A 30 0.41 -19.82 -11.23
N VAL A 31 0.26 -19.23 -10.05
CA VAL A 31 -0.24 -19.91 -8.87
C VAL A 31 -1.74 -19.72 -8.70
N GLU A 32 -2.42 -20.80 -8.32
CA GLU A 32 -3.78 -20.71 -7.79
C GLU A 32 -3.73 -20.41 -6.29
N LEU A 33 -4.10 -19.18 -5.92
CA LEU A 33 -3.92 -18.69 -4.56
C LEU A 33 -4.75 -19.44 -3.52
N LYS A 34 -5.94 -19.93 -3.91
CA LYS A 34 -6.81 -20.71 -3.01
C LYS A 34 -6.18 -22.05 -2.63
N GLU A 35 -5.45 -22.67 -3.54
CA GLU A 35 -4.75 -23.93 -3.29
C GLU A 35 -3.46 -23.70 -2.50
N LYS A 36 -2.80 -22.55 -2.72
CA LYS A 36 -1.49 -22.26 -2.12
C LYS A 36 -1.55 -21.62 -0.74
N LEU A 37 -2.59 -20.87 -0.41
CA LEU A 37 -2.66 -20.03 0.78
C LEU A 37 -3.92 -20.31 1.58
N GLU A 38 -3.79 -20.59 2.87
CA GLU A 38 -4.94 -20.75 3.77
C GLU A 38 -5.55 -19.41 4.17
N SER A 39 -4.74 -18.36 4.27
CA SER A 39 -5.20 -17.05 4.73
C SER A 39 -6.02 -16.32 3.66
N ILE A 40 -7.31 -16.11 3.94
CA ILE A 40 -8.20 -15.29 3.13
C ILE A 40 -7.63 -13.89 2.88
N THR A 41 -7.02 -13.26 3.89
CA THR A 41 -6.38 -11.95 3.74
C THR A 41 -5.31 -11.98 2.65
N PHE A 42 -4.45 -13.00 2.64
CA PHE A 42 -3.40 -13.11 1.62
C PHE A 42 -3.97 -13.50 0.26
N GLN A 43 -4.95 -14.41 0.21
CA GLN A 43 -5.61 -14.78 -1.05
C GLN A 43 -6.21 -13.55 -1.74
N VAL A 44 -6.97 -12.72 -1.01
CA VAL A 44 -7.58 -11.51 -1.59
C VAL A 44 -6.53 -10.47 -1.94
N THR A 45 -5.58 -10.20 -1.05
CA THR A 45 -4.54 -9.18 -1.27
C THR A 45 -3.66 -9.53 -2.46
N LEU A 46 -3.12 -10.75 -2.48
CA LEU A 46 -2.28 -11.21 -3.58
C LEU A 46 -3.11 -11.43 -4.84
N GLY A 47 -4.39 -11.79 -4.73
CA GLY A 47 -5.28 -11.94 -5.88
C GLY A 47 -5.54 -10.62 -6.61
N VAL A 48 -5.66 -9.52 -5.87
CA VAL A 48 -5.69 -8.16 -6.45
C VAL A 48 -4.34 -7.82 -7.06
N VAL A 49 -3.23 -8.03 -6.34
CA VAL A 49 -1.87 -7.73 -6.85
C VAL A 49 -1.52 -8.54 -8.10
N GLN A 50 -1.93 -9.80 -8.19
CA GLN A 50 -1.74 -10.69 -9.33
C GLN A 50 -2.36 -10.11 -10.61
N ARG A 51 -3.47 -9.37 -10.47
CA ARG A 51 -4.34 -8.91 -11.56
C ARG A 51 -4.29 -7.41 -11.81
N ILE A 52 -3.67 -6.63 -10.92
CA ILE A 52 -3.68 -5.15 -10.95
C ILE A 52 -3.07 -4.53 -12.22
N ARG A 53 -2.41 -5.32 -13.07
CA ARG A 53 -1.81 -4.89 -14.34
C ARG A 53 -2.53 -5.42 -15.58
N GLU A 54 -3.61 -6.17 -15.41
CA GLU A 54 -4.48 -6.62 -16.51
C GLU A 54 -5.24 -5.44 -17.13
N GLY A 55 -5.95 -5.65 -18.24
CA GLY A 55 -6.81 -4.61 -18.82
C GLY A 55 -7.93 -4.21 -17.85
N ASP A 56 -8.48 -3.00 -17.96
CA ASP A 56 -9.48 -2.50 -16.98
C ASP A 56 -10.71 -3.41 -16.87
N LEU A 57 -11.25 -3.85 -17.99
CA LEU A 57 -12.41 -4.77 -18.00
C LEU A 57 -12.08 -6.12 -17.37
N GLU A 58 -10.91 -6.69 -17.67
CA GLU A 58 -10.46 -7.97 -17.12
C GLU A 58 -10.29 -7.85 -15.61
N PHE A 59 -9.53 -6.85 -15.16
CA PHE A 59 -9.29 -6.59 -13.75
C PHE A 59 -10.60 -6.41 -12.96
N ILE A 60 -11.50 -5.55 -13.45
CA ILE A 60 -12.81 -5.31 -12.83
C ILE A 60 -13.65 -6.60 -12.77
N SER A 61 -13.58 -7.46 -13.79
CA SER A 61 -14.33 -8.71 -13.82
C SER A 61 -13.92 -9.70 -12.72
N HIS A 62 -12.66 -9.62 -12.25
CA HIS A 62 -12.13 -10.48 -11.20
C HIS A 62 -12.45 -9.99 -9.78
N LEU A 63 -12.63 -8.68 -9.59
CA LEU A 63 -12.83 -8.09 -8.26
C LEU A 63 -14.02 -8.68 -7.49
N PRO A 64 -15.20 -8.94 -8.09
CA PRO A 64 -16.31 -9.51 -7.35
C PRO A 64 -15.99 -10.84 -6.66
N GLY A 65 -15.32 -11.75 -7.38
CA GLY A 65 -14.95 -13.07 -6.85
C GLY A 65 -13.88 -12.99 -5.78
N LEU A 66 -12.94 -12.05 -5.90
CA LEU A 66 -11.93 -11.81 -4.86
C LEU A 66 -12.55 -11.18 -3.61
N PHE A 67 -13.38 -10.17 -3.78
CA PHE A 67 -13.97 -9.44 -2.68
C PHE A 67 -15.00 -10.29 -1.93
N SER A 68 -15.71 -11.21 -2.60
CA SER A 68 -16.63 -12.12 -1.90
C SER A 68 -15.95 -13.00 -0.85
N LEU A 69 -14.66 -13.31 -1.01
CA LEU A 69 -13.90 -14.09 -0.01
C LEU A 69 -13.79 -13.35 1.32
N LEU A 70 -13.86 -12.02 1.31
CA LEU A 70 -13.82 -11.22 2.54
C LEU A 70 -15.01 -11.51 3.48
N LEU A 71 -16.11 -12.09 2.96
CA LEU A 71 -17.24 -12.53 3.78
C LEU A 71 -16.91 -13.70 4.70
N GLU A 72 -15.88 -14.49 4.37
CA GLU A 72 -15.38 -15.59 5.20
C GLU A 72 -14.60 -15.10 6.43
N ILE A 73 -14.25 -13.81 6.47
CA ILE A 73 -13.65 -13.18 7.65
C ILE A 73 -14.78 -12.80 8.61
N GLU A 74 -14.86 -13.46 9.76
CA GLU A 74 -15.89 -13.22 10.78
C GLU A 74 -15.85 -11.78 11.33
N GLU A 75 -14.64 -11.28 11.61
CA GLU A 75 -14.44 -9.98 12.24
C GLU A 75 -14.66 -8.83 11.24
N GLU A 76 -15.74 -8.07 11.42
CA GLU A 76 -16.12 -6.96 10.54
C GLU A 76 -15.07 -5.84 10.50
N SER A 77 -14.50 -5.45 11.65
CA SER A 77 -13.41 -4.45 11.71
C SER A 77 -12.22 -4.85 10.85
N LYS A 78 -11.83 -6.12 10.89
CA LYS A 78 -10.75 -6.67 10.06
C LYS A 78 -11.13 -6.64 8.59
N ARG A 79 -12.36 -7.00 8.24
CA ARG A 79 -12.88 -6.95 6.86
C ARG A 79 -12.81 -5.53 6.29
N VAL A 80 -13.32 -4.55 7.04
CA VAL A 80 -13.29 -3.13 6.67
C VAL A 80 -11.85 -2.63 6.51
N ALA A 81 -10.95 -3.00 7.43
CA ALA A 81 -9.55 -2.60 7.36
C ALA A 81 -8.85 -3.16 6.11
N ILE A 82 -9.11 -4.42 5.75
CA ILE A 82 -8.57 -5.04 4.53
C ILE A 82 -9.15 -4.34 3.30
N LEU A 83 -10.47 -4.19 3.23
CA LEU A 83 -11.14 -3.58 2.09
C LEU A 83 -10.64 -2.14 1.85
N ARG A 84 -10.49 -1.34 2.91
CA ARG A 84 -9.93 0.01 2.83
C ARG A 84 -8.51 0.02 2.25
N LYS A 85 -7.64 -0.91 2.68
CA LYS A 85 -6.27 -1.03 2.14
C LYS A 85 -6.28 -1.42 0.67
N LEU A 86 -7.17 -2.32 0.26
CA LEU A 86 -7.32 -2.73 -1.13
C LEU A 86 -7.81 -1.57 -2.00
N LEU A 87 -8.86 -0.85 -1.58
CA LEU A 87 -9.35 0.33 -2.29
C LEU A 87 -8.25 1.38 -2.45
N LEU A 88 -7.52 1.67 -1.37
CA LEU A 88 -6.40 2.60 -1.39
C LEU A 88 -5.34 2.19 -2.42
N TYR A 89 -4.94 0.91 -2.41
CA TYR A 89 -3.96 0.39 -3.36
C TYR A 89 -4.47 0.44 -4.79
N ILE A 90 -5.74 0.08 -5.02
CA ILE A 90 -6.33 0.07 -6.35
C ILE A 90 -6.38 1.49 -6.92
N TYR A 91 -6.88 2.47 -6.16
CA TYR A 91 -6.90 3.87 -6.59
C TYR A 91 -5.50 4.46 -6.79
N TRP A 92 -4.51 3.99 -6.03
CA TRP A 92 -3.12 4.42 -6.21
C TRP A 92 -2.54 3.96 -7.54
N VAL A 93 -2.91 2.76 -8.00
CA VAL A 93 -2.33 2.13 -9.19
C VAL A 93 -3.21 2.33 -10.44
N ARG A 94 -4.51 2.56 -10.27
CA ARG A 94 -5.52 2.61 -11.34
C ARG A 94 -6.42 3.82 -11.16
N ASP A 95 -6.81 4.44 -12.28
CA ASP A 95 -7.75 5.56 -12.32
C ASP A 95 -9.20 5.08 -12.29
N LEU A 96 -9.57 4.34 -11.24
CA LEU A 96 -10.94 3.88 -11.02
C LEU A 96 -11.73 4.89 -10.19
N LYS A 97 -12.99 5.10 -10.58
CA LYS A 97 -13.92 5.99 -9.87
C LYS A 97 -14.71 5.21 -8.82
N PRO A 98 -15.10 5.84 -7.70
CA PRO A 98 -15.97 5.21 -6.70
C PRO A 98 -17.25 4.59 -7.28
N SER A 99 -17.83 5.22 -8.31
CA SER A 99 -19.04 4.72 -8.99
C SER A 99 -18.87 3.34 -9.64
N GLU A 100 -17.65 2.96 -10.03
CA GLU A 100 -17.38 1.66 -10.67
C GLU A 100 -17.43 0.51 -9.65
N PHE A 101 -17.20 0.81 -8.38
CA PHE A 101 -17.25 -0.18 -7.30
C PHE A 101 -18.65 -0.57 -6.86
N LYS A 102 -19.67 0.21 -7.23
CA LYS A 102 -21.07 -0.10 -6.88
C LYS A 102 -21.48 -1.50 -7.36
N VAL A 103 -21.27 -1.78 -8.64
CA VAL A 103 -21.60 -3.08 -9.24
C VAL A 103 -20.69 -4.19 -8.69
N ILE A 104 -19.42 -3.87 -8.43
CA ILE A 104 -18.47 -4.82 -7.84
C ILE A 104 -18.96 -5.25 -6.46
N PHE A 105 -19.32 -4.32 -5.59
CA PHE A 105 -19.81 -4.63 -4.25
C PHE A 105 -21.14 -5.35 -4.25
N GLN A 106 -22.05 -4.99 -5.14
CA GLN A 106 -23.30 -5.72 -5.30
C GLN A 106 -23.04 -7.20 -5.65
N ARG A 107 -22.18 -7.45 -6.65
CA ARG A 107 -21.83 -8.83 -7.03
C ARG A 107 -21.04 -9.58 -5.96
N SER A 108 -20.34 -8.83 -5.09
CA SER A 108 -19.57 -9.38 -3.96
C SER A 108 -20.41 -9.61 -2.70
N LYS A 109 -21.68 -9.17 -2.66
CA LYS A 109 -22.52 -9.07 -1.45
C LYS A 109 -21.88 -8.22 -0.34
N LEU A 110 -21.28 -7.09 -0.74
CA LEU A 110 -20.57 -6.13 0.11
C LEU A 110 -21.18 -4.73 0.03
N GLU A 111 -22.45 -4.60 -0.36
CA GLU A 111 -23.16 -3.33 -0.58
C GLU A 111 -23.10 -2.41 0.65
N LYS A 112 -23.16 -2.99 1.86
CA LYS A 112 -23.03 -2.22 3.11
C LYS A 112 -21.70 -1.48 3.27
N TYR A 113 -20.70 -1.81 2.45
CA TYR A 113 -19.38 -1.18 2.46
C TYR A 113 -19.18 -0.20 1.30
N GLU A 114 -20.23 0.12 0.52
CA GLU A 114 -20.13 1.02 -0.63
C GLU A 114 -19.56 2.39 -0.24
N GLU A 115 -19.94 2.93 0.93
CA GLU A 115 -19.43 4.21 1.46
C GLU A 115 -17.90 4.22 1.65
N LEU A 116 -17.26 3.05 1.83
CA LEU A 116 -15.80 2.96 1.93
C LEU A 116 -15.10 3.43 0.64
N THR A 117 -15.74 3.32 -0.52
CA THR A 117 -15.16 3.76 -1.79
C THR A 117 -14.99 5.27 -1.86
N VAL A 118 -16.02 6.00 -1.42
CA VAL A 118 -16.05 7.47 -1.40
C VAL A 118 -15.08 7.99 -0.35
N THR A 119 -15.22 7.52 0.89
CA THR A 119 -14.36 7.96 2.01
C THR A 119 -12.87 7.65 1.78
N THR A 120 -12.56 6.55 1.09
CA THR A 120 -11.16 6.23 0.72
C THR A 120 -10.65 7.15 -0.38
N ALA A 121 -11.46 7.44 -1.41
CA ALA A 121 -11.09 8.37 -2.48
C ALA A 121 -10.92 9.81 -1.96
N GLU A 122 -11.83 10.30 -1.12
CA GLU A 122 -11.74 11.61 -0.47
C GLU A 122 -10.47 11.74 0.37
N LYS A 123 -10.14 10.70 1.14
CA LYS A 123 -8.90 10.66 1.92
C LYS A 123 -7.67 10.76 1.02
N LEU A 124 -7.63 10.02 -0.09
CA LEU A 124 -6.54 10.09 -1.06
C LEU A 124 -6.40 11.48 -1.68
N ILE A 125 -7.51 12.08 -2.09
CA ILE A 125 -7.52 13.43 -2.65
C ILE A 125 -7.02 14.44 -1.62
N SER A 126 -7.50 14.34 -0.37
CA SER A 126 -7.06 15.21 0.72
C SER A 126 -5.55 15.09 1.00
N GLU A 127 -5.03 13.86 1.07
CA GLU A 127 -3.61 13.60 1.24
C GLU A 127 -2.79 14.12 0.05
N GLY A 128 -3.26 13.92 -1.18
CA GLY A 128 -2.62 14.43 -2.40
C GLY A 128 -2.58 15.96 -2.47
N VAL A 129 -3.68 16.63 -2.12
CA VAL A 129 -3.74 18.11 -2.03
C VAL A 129 -2.76 18.62 -0.98
N LYS A 130 -2.74 17.99 0.22
CA LYS A 130 -1.81 18.37 1.29
C LYS A 130 -0.35 18.23 0.85
N GLN A 131 0.00 17.10 0.24
CA GLN A 131 1.34 16.87 -0.29
C GLN A 131 1.70 17.86 -1.40
N GLY A 132 0.77 18.17 -2.30
CA GLY A 132 0.98 19.16 -3.36
C GLY A 132 1.25 20.57 -2.83
N ILE A 133 0.51 20.99 -1.79
CA ILE A 133 0.75 22.29 -1.12
C ILE A 133 2.13 22.31 -0.46
N GLU A 134 2.49 21.25 0.27
CA GLU A 134 3.78 21.15 0.95
C GLU A 134 4.95 21.20 -0.04
N GLN A 135 4.88 20.42 -1.12
CA GLN A 135 5.87 20.44 -2.20
C GLN A 135 5.95 21.81 -2.90
N GLY A 136 4.80 22.48 -3.08
CA GLY A 136 4.75 23.82 -3.66
C GLY A 136 5.47 24.86 -2.80
N ILE A 137 5.22 24.85 -1.49
CA ILE A 137 5.87 25.74 -0.52
C ILE A 137 7.38 25.46 -0.46
N GLU A 138 7.79 24.19 -0.44
CA GLU A 138 9.21 23.83 -0.44
C GLU A 138 9.91 24.31 -1.71
N LYS A 139 9.28 24.09 -2.88
CA LYS A 139 9.81 24.56 -4.16
C LYS A 139 9.94 26.08 -4.21
N GLU A 140 8.94 26.82 -3.74
CA GLU A 140 8.99 28.28 -3.67
C GLU A 140 10.15 28.77 -2.78
N LYS A 141 10.36 28.14 -1.61
CA LYS A 141 11.49 28.45 -0.72
C LYS A 141 12.83 28.22 -1.41
N LEU A 142 12.98 27.10 -2.12
CA LEU A 142 14.20 26.77 -2.87
C LEU A 142 14.47 27.77 -4.00
N GLU A 143 13.44 28.12 -4.79
CA GLU A 143 13.56 29.13 -5.85
C GLU A 143 13.92 30.51 -5.28
N THR A 144 13.32 30.87 -4.14
CA THR A 144 13.60 32.12 -3.44
C THR A 144 15.04 32.16 -2.93
N ALA A 145 15.51 31.09 -2.29
CA ALA A 145 16.90 30.96 -1.85
C ALA A 145 17.89 31.11 -3.02
N SER A 146 17.63 30.42 -4.13
CA SER A 146 18.46 30.50 -5.34
C SER A 146 18.53 31.93 -5.90
N LYS A 147 17.38 32.63 -6.00
CA LYS A 147 17.33 34.03 -6.46
C LYS A 147 18.06 34.98 -5.52
N MET A 148 17.98 34.78 -4.20
CA MET A 148 18.64 35.62 -3.21
C MET A 148 20.17 35.45 -3.26
N LEU A 149 20.66 34.22 -3.35
CA LEU A 149 22.08 33.93 -3.54
C LEU A 149 22.60 34.50 -4.87
N GLY A 150 21.83 34.35 -5.96
CA GLY A 150 22.16 34.94 -7.26
C GLY A 150 22.22 36.47 -7.27
N LYS A 151 21.54 37.13 -6.31
CA LYS A 151 21.63 38.59 -6.08
C LYS A 151 22.76 38.99 -5.12
N GLY A 152 23.63 38.06 -4.73
CA GLY A 152 24.76 38.31 -3.85
C GLY A 152 24.41 38.40 -2.35
N MET A 153 23.23 37.93 -1.95
CA MET A 153 22.90 37.85 -0.53
C MET A 153 23.73 36.76 0.16
N ASN A 154 24.20 37.02 1.38
CA ASN A 154 25.01 36.05 2.11
C ASN A 154 24.19 34.80 2.51
N LEU A 155 24.86 33.65 2.58
CA LEU A 155 24.23 32.36 2.89
C LEU A 155 23.48 32.36 4.23
N LYS A 156 24.05 32.97 5.27
CA LYS A 156 23.43 33.00 6.61
C LYS A 156 22.06 33.67 6.58
N THR A 157 21.95 34.84 5.94
CA THR A 157 20.72 35.59 5.77
C THR A 157 19.70 34.83 4.92
N VAL A 158 20.15 34.10 3.88
CA VAL A 158 19.27 33.26 3.06
C VAL A 158 18.66 32.11 3.87
N LEU A 159 19.46 31.40 4.67
CA LEU A 159 18.99 30.32 5.53
C LEU A 159 17.99 30.83 6.59
N GLU A 160 18.27 31.99 7.20
CA GLU A 160 17.38 32.64 8.17
C GLU A 160 16.03 33.04 7.56
N ILE A 161 16.02 33.63 6.35
CA ILE A 161 14.78 34.10 5.70
C ILE A 161 13.94 32.93 5.16
N THR A 162 14.57 31.94 4.53
CA THR A 162 13.86 30.84 3.87
C THR A 162 13.51 29.70 4.84
N GLY A 163 14.19 29.64 5.99
CA GLY A 163 14.10 28.54 6.95
C GLY A 163 14.66 27.22 6.40
N LEU A 164 15.42 27.26 5.30
CA LEU A 164 16.09 26.10 4.72
C LEU A 164 17.40 25.81 5.46
N THR A 165 17.87 24.57 5.32
CA THR A 165 19.20 24.18 5.80
C THR A 165 20.22 24.20 4.66
N GLU A 166 21.50 24.39 5.00
CA GLU A 166 22.58 24.32 4.01
C GLU A 166 22.62 22.96 3.31
N LYS A 167 22.34 21.87 4.05
CA LYS A 167 22.22 20.52 3.50
C LYS A 167 21.14 20.44 2.43
N THR A 168 19.96 20.98 2.70
CA THR A 168 18.85 21.02 1.74
C THR A 168 19.24 21.77 0.46
N LEU A 169 19.95 22.89 0.56
CA LEU A 169 20.41 23.65 -0.61
C LEU A 169 21.45 22.86 -1.44
N LYS A 170 22.37 22.15 -0.79
CA LYS A 170 23.35 21.27 -1.45
C LYS A 170 22.70 20.10 -2.16
N GLU A 171 21.73 19.43 -1.52
CA GLU A 171 20.96 18.34 -2.11
C GLU A 171 20.23 18.78 -3.38
N HIS A 172 19.75 20.02 -3.40
CA HIS A 172 19.07 20.64 -4.54
C HIS A 172 20.02 21.37 -5.52
N LYS A 173 21.34 21.24 -5.36
CA LYS A 173 22.38 21.84 -6.23
C LYS A 173 22.27 23.37 -6.38
N ILE A 174 21.81 24.05 -5.33
CA ILE A 174 21.76 25.51 -5.24
C ILE A 174 23.10 26.08 -4.74
N LEU A 175 23.83 25.27 -3.95
CA LEU A 175 25.18 25.54 -3.45
C LEU A 175 26.20 24.58 -4.09
#